data_AF-A0A525CQI0-F1
#
_entry.id   AF-A0A525CQI0-F1
#
_cell.length_a   1.000
_cell.length_b   1.000
_cell.length_c   1.000
_cell.angle_alpha   90.00
_cell.angle_beta   90.00
_cell.angle_gamma   90.00
#
_symmetry.space_group_name_H-M   'P 1'
#
loop_
_entity.id
_entity.type
_entity.pdbx_description
1 polymer ?
#
loop_
_entity_poly.entity_id
_entity_poly.type
_entity_poly.pdbx_seq_one_letter_code
_entity_poly.pdbx_strand_id
1 'polypeptide(L)' 'DSIEDIVKLAIMLEKESILFYLGIKDLVPPKYGQDKIDDIIREEQKHIIQLNGFLKKAQKS' A
#
# COMPACT_ATOMS: atom_id res chain seq x y z
N ASP A 1 -3.10 -16.63 -13.93
CA ASP A 1 -2.18 -15.54 -13.54
C ASP A 1 -0.86 -16.11 -13.06
N SER A 2 0.26 -15.50 -13.45
CA SER A 2 1.57 -15.87 -12.90
C SER A 2 1.74 -15.31 -11.49
N ILE A 3 2.68 -15.85 -10.71
CA ILE A 3 3.03 -15.26 -9.40
C ILE A 3 3.48 -13.80 -9.56
N GLU A 4 4.17 -13.48 -10.66
CA GLU A 4 4.56 -12.10 -10.97
C GLU A 4 3.34 -11.19 -11.14
N ASP A 5 2.31 -11.63 -11.88
CA ASP A 5 1.09 -10.85 -12.11
C ASP A 5 0.30 -10.62 -10.83
N ILE A 6 0.21 -11.65 -9.97
CA ILE A 6 -0.45 -11.56 -8.67
C ILE A 6 0.26 -10.53 -7.78
N VAL A 7 1.60 -10.56 -7.73
CA VAL A 7 2.38 -9.61 -6.92
C VAL A 7 2.27 -8.18 -7.47
N LYS A 8 2.25 -8.00 -8.80
CA LYS A 8 2.01 -6.69 -9.42
C LYS A 8 0.61 -6.16 -9.10
N LEU A 9 -0.40 -7.02 -9.14
CA LEU A 9 -1.76 -6.66 -8.76
C LEU A 9 -1.84 -6.22 -7.30
N ALA A 10 -1.20 -6.96 -6.38
CA ALA A 10 -1.12 -6.59 -4.98
C ALA A 10 -0.46 -5.21 -4.78
N ILE A 11 0.68 -4.96 -5.43
CA ILE A 11 1.36 -3.64 -5.37
C ILE A 11 0.45 -2.52 -5.87
N MET A 12 -0.34 -2.76 -6.92
CA MET A 12 -1.30 -1.79 -7.42
C MET A 12 -2.38 -1.49 -6.38
N LEU A 13 -2.95 -2.52 -5.75
CA LEU A 13 -3.96 -2.36 -4.69
C LEU A 13 -3.43 -1.56 -3.50
N GLU A 14 -2.20 -1.82 -3.04
CA GLU A 14 -1.60 -1.05 -1.94
C GLU A 14 -1.44 0.45 -2.30
N LYS A 15 -1.08 0.76 -3.55
CA LYS A 15 -0.96 2.15 -4.02
C LYS A 15 -2.33 2.85 -4.06
N GLU A 16 -3.36 2.16 -4.53
CA GLU A 16 -4.74 2.67 -4.52
C GLU A 16 -5.24 2.91 -3.10
N SER A 17 -4.96 2.01 -2.16
CA SER A 17 -5.26 2.20 -0.73
C SER A 17 -4.59 3.44 -0.17
N ILE A 18 -3.30 3.66 -0.45
CA ILE A 18 -2.59 4.88 -0.02
C ILE A 18 -3.26 6.14 -0.57
N LEU A 19 -3.60 6.15 -1.87
CA LEU A 19 -4.25 7.29 -2.50
C LEU A 19 -5.63 7.56 -1.87
N PHE A 20 -6.40 6.52 -1.60
CA PHE A 20 -7.68 6.60 -0.89
C PHE A 20 -7.51 7.24 0.50
N TYR A 21 -6.58 6.74 1.31
CA TYR A 21 -6.34 7.25 2.66
C TYR A 21 -5.84 8.69 2.67
N LEU A 22 -4.97 9.07 1.73
CA LEU A 22 -4.57 10.46 1.53
C LEU A 22 -5.76 11.35 1.19
N GLY A 23 -6.62 10.90 0.26
CA GLY A 23 -7.80 11.66 -0.18
C GLY A 23 -8.82 11.91 0.93
N ILE A 24 -8.96 11.00 1.88
CA ILE A 24 -9.87 11.18 3.02
C ILE A 24 -9.21 11.85 4.23
N LYS A 25 -7.86 11.87 4.32
CA LYS A 25 -7.13 12.44 5.45
C LYS A 25 -7.53 13.89 5.71
N ASP A 26 -7.64 14.69 4.64
CA ASP A 26 -7.99 16.11 4.72
C ASP A 26 -9.46 16.34 5.09
N LEU A 27 -10.30 15.30 4.95
CA LEU A 27 -11.72 15.32 5.34
C LEU A 27 -11.93 14.94 6.82
N VAL A 28 -10.92 14.35 7.47
CA VAL A 28 -11.00 13.95 8.88
C VAL A 28 -10.49 15.08 9.78
N PRO A 29 -11.30 15.58 10.73
CA PRO A 29 -10.84 16.62 11.64
C PRO A 29 -9.65 16.11 12.49
N PRO A 30 -8.64 16.95 12.79
CA PRO A 30 -7.41 16.52 13.45
C PRO A 30 -7.63 15.71 14.74
N LYS A 31 -8.62 16.10 15.55
CA LYS A 31 -8.98 15.42 16.81
C LYS A 31 -9.59 14.03 16.68
N TYR A 32 -9.94 13.58 15.46
CA TYR A 32 -10.72 12.35 15.24
C TYR A 32 -9.95 11.23 14.52
N GLY A 33 -8.65 11.38 14.28
CA GLY A 33 -7.82 10.24 13.87
C GLY A 33 -7.01 10.41 12.60
N GLN A 34 -6.55 11.63 12.28
CA GLN A 34 -5.53 11.80 11.22
C GLN A 34 -4.28 10.95 11.50
N ASP A 35 -3.87 10.82 12.76
CA ASP A 35 -2.74 9.96 13.16
C ASP A 35 -2.98 8.49 12.79
N LYS A 36 -4.23 8.00 12.92
CA LYS A 36 -4.58 6.63 12.54
C LYS A 36 -4.52 6.43 11.03
N ILE A 37 -4.94 7.43 10.26
CA ILE A 37 -4.82 7.41 8.81
C ILE A 37 -3.35 7.38 8.40
N ASP A 38 -2.50 8.17 9.08
CA ASP A 38 -1.06 8.14 8.86
C ASP A 38 -0.44 6.79 9.20
N ASP A 39 -0.88 6.15 10.28
CA ASP A 39 -0.42 4.80 10.63
C ASP A 39 -0.82 3.78 9.55
N ILE A 40 -2.05 3.84 9.04
CA ILE A 40 -2.48 2.95 7.94
C ILE A 40 -1.64 3.19 6.68
N ILE A 41 -1.43 4.45 6.28
CA ILE A 41 -0.58 4.78 5.12
C ILE A 41 0.84 4.21 5.28
N ARG A 42 1.41 4.31 6.50
CA ARG A 42 2.75 3.74 6.78
C ARG A 42 2.77 2.22 6.66
N GLU A 43 1.71 1.52 7.07
CA GLU A 43 1.62 0.07 6.90
C GLU A 43 1.54 -0.32 5.41
N GLU A 44 0.70 0.33 4.61
CA GLU A 44 0.61 0.01 3.17
C GLU A 44 1.94 0.28 2.43
N GLN A 45 2.67 1.33 2.84
CA GLN A 45 4.02 1.57 2.34
C GLN A 45 4.99 0.42 2.67
N LYS A 46 4.91 -0.16 3.87
CA LYS A 46 5.70 -1.35 4.25
C LYS A 46 5.31 -2.55 3.41
N HIS A 47 4.02 -2.77 3.15
CA HIS A 47 3.54 -3.84 2.27
C HIS A 47 4.13 -3.70 0.86
N ILE A 48 4.14 -2.49 0.28
CA ILE A 48 4.78 -2.23 -1.02
C ILE A 48 6.26 -2.62 -1.02
N ILE A 49 7.02 -2.28 0.04
CA ILE A 49 8.44 -2.63 0.15
C ILE A 49 8.61 -4.16 0.15
N GLN A 50 7.80 -4.88 0.93
CA GLN A 50 7.84 -6.34 1.01
C GLN A 50 7.48 -7.00 -0.33
N LEU A 51 6.39 -6.55 -0.97
CA LEU A 51 5.93 -7.04 -2.26
C LEU A 51 6.95 -6.80 -3.37
N ASN A 52 7.63 -5.65 -3.39
CA ASN A 52 8.74 -5.42 -4.32
C ASN A 52 9.90 -6.40 -4.09
N GLY A 53 10.14 -6.81 -2.85
CA GLY A 53 11.10 -7.87 -2.51
C GLY A 53 10.69 -9.23 -3.10
N PHE A 54 9.41 -9.57 -3.03
CA PHE A 54 8.88 -10.81 -3.64
C PHE A 54 8.89 -10.76 -5.16
N LEU A 55 8.51 -9.63 -5.77
CA LEU A 55 8.52 -9.43 -7.22
C LEU A 55 9.92 -9.68 -7.81
N LYS A 56 10.96 -9.11 -7.18
CA LYS A 56 12.35 -9.33 -7.58
C LYS A 56 12.79 -10.78 -7.50
N LYS A 57 12.24 -11.57 -6.58
CA LYS A 57 12.53 -13.02 -6.49
C LYS A 57 11.78 -13.80 -7.57
N ALA A 58 10.51 -13.47 -7.79
CA ALA A 58 9.68 -14.10 -8.82
C ALA A 58 10.23 -13.89 -10.23
N GLN A 59 10.80 -12.72 -10.52
CA GLN A 59 11.42 -12.39 -11.82
C GLN A 59 12.81 -13.01 -12.05
N LYS A 60 13.45 -13.51 -10.98
CA LYS A 60 14.76 -14.19 -11.05
C LYS A 60 14.63 -15.71 -11.13
N SER A 61 13.41 -16.23 -11.03
CA SER A 61 13.06 -17.65 -11.09
C SER A 61 12.63 -18.01 -12.50
#